data_AF-A0A4Q3RZU3-F1
#
_entry.id   AF-A0A4Q3RZU3-F1
#
_cell.length_a   1.000
_cell.length_b   1.000
_cell.length_c   1.000
_cell.angle_alpha   90.00
_cell.angle_beta   90.00
_cell.angle_gamma   90.00
#
_symmetry.space_group_name_H-M   'P 1'
#
loop_
_entity.id
_entity.type
_entity.pdbx_description
1 polymer ?
#
loop_
_entity_poly.entity_id
_entity_poly.type
_entity_poly.pdbx_seq_one_letter_code
_entity_poly.pdbx_strand_id
1 'polypeptide(L)'
;MYRILSLAPYRRLAVCQDPYAYIRVKAAKTPKYVMMVNNGHFVHSIKVAASIVYLRTITSNTSGRAKFAYSPGWKAVSSLGNQLQMKFSLKIFTGNKFCLCNYATREVGGYVDFDWFRVK
;
A
#
# COMPACT_ATOMS: atom_id res chain seq x y z
N MET A 1 -4.78 -4.71 -8.20
CA MET A 1 -3.60 -4.66 -9.09
C MET A 1 -3.69 -3.29 -9.76
N TYR A 2 -2.60 -2.52 -9.88
CA TYR A 2 -2.65 -1.15 -10.40
C TYR A 2 -1.35 -0.74 -11.12
N ARG A 3 -1.44 0.30 -11.95
CA ARG A 3 -0.28 0.97 -12.57
C ARG A 3 0.19 2.13 -11.69
N ILE A 4 1.46 2.48 -11.80
CA ILE A 4 2.06 3.65 -11.16
C ILE A 4 2.94 4.33 -12.20
N LEU A 5 2.72 5.62 -12.46
CA LEU A 5 3.62 6.49 -13.20
C LEU A 5 3.98 7.72 -12.34
N SER A 6 5.30 7.98 -12.27
CA SER A 6 6.06 9.21 -11.91
C SER A 6 5.80 10.07 -10.64
N LEU A 7 6.88 10.74 -10.19
CA LEU A 7 7.17 11.85 -9.24
C LEU A 7 6.68 12.01 -7.77
N ALA A 8 5.59 11.44 -7.26
CA ALA A 8 5.26 11.68 -5.82
C ALA A 8 6.07 10.81 -4.82
N PRO A 9 6.52 11.35 -3.66
CA PRO A 9 7.45 10.65 -2.77
C PRO A 9 6.84 9.40 -2.12
N TYR A 10 5.52 9.38 -1.87
CA TYR A 10 4.80 8.23 -1.32
C TYR A 10 3.42 8.06 -1.93
N ARG A 11 3.20 6.86 -2.48
CA ARG A 11 1.95 6.40 -3.10
C ARG A 11 1.60 5.03 -2.57
N ARG A 12 0.40 4.87 -2.02
CA ARG A 12 0.07 3.72 -1.16
C ARG A 12 -1.32 3.14 -1.41
N LEU A 13 -1.42 1.84 -1.14
CA LEU A 13 -2.67 1.13 -0.88
C LEU A 13 -2.71 0.75 0.61
N ALA A 14 -3.78 1.17 1.29
CA ALA A 14 -3.92 1.03 2.73
C ALA A 14 -5.22 0.31 3.12
N VAL A 15 -5.21 -0.27 4.33
CA VAL A 15 -6.41 -0.50 5.13
C VAL A 15 -6.45 0.59 6.21
N CYS A 16 -7.46 1.46 6.13
CA CYS A 16 -7.64 2.61 7.00
C CYS A 16 -8.61 2.29 8.14
N GLN A 17 -8.04 2.13 9.33
CA GLN A 17 -8.73 2.01 10.62
C GLN A 17 -7.69 2.32 11.73
N ASP A 18 -8.05 2.12 12.99
CA ASP A 18 -7.18 2.10 14.14
C ASP A 18 -7.19 0.68 14.74
N PRO A 19 -6.19 -0.18 14.43
CA PRO A 19 -4.93 0.13 13.74
C PRO A 19 -5.04 0.16 12.20
N TYR A 20 -4.13 0.88 11.53
CA TYR A 20 -4.00 0.91 10.07
C TYR A 20 -2.73 0.19 9.59
N ALA A 21 -2.72 -0.23 8.33
CA ALA A 21 -1.49 -0.65 7.65
C ALA A 21 -1.56 -0.36 6.16
N TYR A 22 -0.40 -0.22 5.53
CA TYR A 22 -0.32 0.06 4.10
C TYR A 22 0.97 -0.45 3.47
N ILE A 23 0.90 -0.59 2.15
CA ILE A 23 2.06 -0.76 1.29
C ILE A 23 2.19 0.43 0.36
N ARG A 24 3.43 0.89 0.17
CA ARG A 24 3.74 2.09 -0.60
C ARG A 24 4.94 1.91 -1.49
N VAL A 25 4.99 2.68 -2.57
CA VAL A 25 6.22 2.89 -3.36
C VAL A 25 6.88 4.19 -2.91
N LYS A 26 8.16 4.12 -2.54
CA LYS A 26 8.98 5.31 -2.26
C LYS A 26 9.71 5.73 -3.55
N ALA A 27 9.44 6.94 -4.04
CA ALA A 27 9.94 7.41 -5.34
C ALA A 27 11.17 8.34 -5.27
N ALA A 28 11.68 8.61 -4.06
CA ALA A 28 12.60 9.74 -3.83
C ALA A 28 13.93 9.68 -4.60
N LYS A 29 14.48 8.49 -4.91
CA LYS A 29 15.69 8.30 -5.74
C LYS A 29 15.65 6.91 -6.38
N THR A 30 16.34 6.72 -7.50
CA THR A 30 16.67 5.36 -7.96
C THR A 30 17.64 4.73 -6.97
N PRO A 31 17.41 3.48 -6.53
CA PRO A 31 16.33 2.58 -6.95
C PRO A 31 15.01 2.75 -6.17
N LYS A 32 13.88 2.38 -6.79
CA LYS A 32 12.55 2.40 -6.17
C LYS A 32 12.38 1.24 -5.18
N TYR A 33 11.60 1.47 -4.12
CA TYR A 33 11.28 0.45 -3.12
C TYR A 33 9.78 0.35 -2.89
N VAL A 34 9.28 -0.88 -2.74
CA VAL A 34 7.98 -1.13 -2.13
C VAL A 34 8.20 -1.37 -0.65
N MET A 35 7.44 -0.71 0.20
CA MET A 35 7.57 -0.76 1.65
C MET A 35 6.23 -1.08 2.30
N MET A 36 6.25 -1.92 3.33
CA MET A 36 5.10 -2.19 4.19
C MET A 36 5.27 -1.47 5.53
N VAL A 37 4.21 -0.82 5.98
CA VAL A 37 4.12 -0.16 7.27
C VAL A 37 2.87 -0.67 7.98
N ASN A 38 3.02 -1.07 9.24
CA ASN A 38 1.95 -1.58 10.09
C ASN A 38 1.86 -0.72 11.35
N ASN A 39 0.72 -0.09 11.55
CA ASN A 39 0.43 0.80 12.66
C ASN A 39 1.52 1.86 12.93
N GLY A 40 2.02 2.49 11.85
CA GLY A 40 3.11 3.47 11.92
C GLY A 40 4.53 2.88 11.93
N HIS A 41 4.69 1.59 12.19
CA HIS A 41 6.01 0.94 12.22
C HIS A 41 6.41 0.41 10.84
N PHE A 42 7.64 0.70 10.42
CA PHE A 42 8.24 0.09 9.24
C PHE A 42 8.42 -1.42 9.48
N VAL A 43 7.94 -2.25 8.56
CA VAL A 43 8.00 -3.71 8.69
C VAL A 43 9.00 -4.31 7.70
N HIS A 44 8.88 -3.97 6.42
CA HIS A 44 9.72 -4.55 5.39
C HIS A 44 9.80 -3.68 4.14
N SER A 45 10.87 -3.85 3.36
CA SER A 45 11.01 -3.22 2.05
C SER A 45 11.73 -4.12 1.06
N ILE A 46 11.36 -3.98 -0.20
CA ILE A 46 12.02 -4.67 -1.31
C ILE A 46 12.30 -3.69 -2.45
N LYS A 47 13.48 -3.86 -3.07
CA LYS A 47 13.89 -3.09 -4.24
C LYS A 47 13.09 -3.54 -5.45
N VAL A 48 12.60 -2.60 -6.24
CA VAL A 48 11.85 -2.87 -7.47
C VAL A 48 12.43 -2.03 -8.62
N ALA A 49 12.83 -2.70 -9.69
CA ALA A 49 13.35 -2.05 -10.90
C ALA A 49 12.24 -1.63 -11.87
N ALA A 50 11.04 -2.20 -11.75
CA ALA A 50 9.92 -1.94 -12.65
C ALA A 50 9.42 -0.49 -12.55
N SER A 51 9.04 0.08 -13.70
CA SER A 51 8.36 1.37 -13.78
C SER A 51 6.96 1.29 -13.19
N ILE A 52 6.27 0.17 -13.45
CA ILE A 52 4.93 -0.16 -13.02
C ILE A 52 5.00 -1.18 -11.88
N VAL A 53 4.25 -0.93 -10.80
CA VAL A 53 4.14 -1.87 -9.68
C VAL A 53 2.68 -1.99 -9.28
N TYR A 54 2.21 -3.22 -9.24
CA TYR A 54 0.87 -3.55 -8.78
C TYR A 54 0.92 -3.86 -7.29
N LEU A 55 0.11 -3.19 -6.46
CA LEU A 55 -0.07 -3.66 -5.10
C LEU A 55 -1.46 -4.28 -4.89
N ARG A 56 -1.54 -5.10 -3.85
CA ARG A 56 -2.71 -5.87 -3.47
C ARG A 56 -2.79 -5.96 -1.96
N THR A 57 -4.00 -5.80 -1.46
CA THR A 57 -4.36 -6.16 -0.08
C THR A 57 -5.29 -7.36 -0.13
N ILE A 58 -5.09 -8.31 0.78
CA ILE A 58 -5.90 -9.51 0.93
C ILE A 58 -6.48 -9.46 2.34
N THR A 59 -7.79 -9.23 2.45
CA THR A 59 -8.50 -9.10 3.72
C THR A 59 -9.40 -10.31 3.96
N SER A 60 -9.55 -10.70 5.22
CA SER A 60 -10.50 -11.72 5.65
C SER A 60 -11.26 -11.20 6.86
N ASN A 61 -12.57 -11.03 6.72
CA ASN A 61 -13.44 -10.64 7.83
C ASN A 61 -13.55 -11.78 8.86
N THR A 62 -13.61 -13.03 8.38
CA THR A 62 -13.66 -14.23 9.25
C THR A 62 -12.46 -14.33 10.18
N SER A 63 -11.26 -14.07 9.67
CA SER A 63 -10.05 -14.12 10.50
C SER A 63 -9.66 -12.76 11.10
N GLY A 64 -10.34 -11.68 10.72
CA GLY A 64 -10.02 -10.32 11.15
C GLY A 64 -8.62 -9.86 10.73
N ARG A 65 -8.07 -10.35 9.61
CA ARG A 65 -6.69 -10.08 9.20
C ARG A 65 -6.57 -9.52 7.78
N ALA A 66 -5.60 -8.63 7.58
CA ALA A 66 -5.20 -8.15 6.28
C ALA A 66 -3.73 -8.48 6.00
N LYS A 67 -3.46 -8.99 4.79
CA LYS A 67 -2.12 -9.22 4.25
C LYS A 67 -1.86 -8.29 3.09
N PHE A 68 -0.59 -7.97 2.90
CA PHE A 68 -0.13 -7.03 1.89
C PHE A 68 0.80 -7.71 0.92
N ALA A 69 0.66 -7.39 -0.36
CA ALA A 69 1.43 -8.02 -1.41
C ALA A 69 1.65 -7.08 -2.60
N TYR A 70 2.67 -7.37 -3.40
CA TYR A 70 3.02 -6.59 -4.57
C TYR A 70 3.39 -7.50 -5.75
N SER A 71 3.36 -6.94 -6.96
CA SER A 71 3.89 -7.57 -8.16
C SER A 71 4.55 -6.51 -9.04
N PRO A 72 5.79 -6.73 -9.50
CA PRO A 72 6.43 -5.87 -10.50
C PRO A 72 5.89 -6.10 -11.93
N GLY A 73 4.87 -6.94 -12.12
CA GLY A 73 4.29 -7.28 -13.43
C GLY A 73 2.94 -7.99 -13.31
N TRP A 74 2.54 -8.74 -14.35
CA TRP A 74 1.23 -9.41 -14.42
C TRP A 74 1.19 -10.84 -13.85
N LYS A 75 2.34 -11.48 -13.59
CA LYS A 75 2.40 -12.94 -13.42
C LYS A 75 2.38 -13.48 -11.98
N ALA A 76 3.01 -12.83 -11.00
CA ALA A 76 3.08 -13.36 -9.63
C ALA A 76 3.00 -12.27 -8.56
N VAL A 77 2.15 -12.48 -7.56
CA VAL A 77 1.97 -11.57 -6.41
C VAL A 77 2.74 -12.13 -5.21
N SER A 78 3.72 -11.37 -4.71
CA SER A 78 4.54 -11.74 -3.56
C SER A 78 4.07 -11.00 -2.30
N SER A 79 3.90 -11.73 -1.20
CA SER A 79 3.56 -11.13 0.09
C SER A 79 4.72 -10.25 0.60
N LEU A 80 4.40 -9.17 1.31
CA LEU A 80 5.38 -8.24 1.86
C LEU A 80 5.05 -7.91 3.32
N GLY A 81 5.98 -8.22 4.22
CA GLY A 81 5.84 -7.92 5.64
C GLY A 81 4.90 -8.87 6.38
N ASN A 82 4.39 -8.39 7.52
CA ASN A 82 3.49 -9.13 8.41
C ASN A 82 2.01 -8.85 8.09
N GLN A 83 1.12 -9.25 9.01
CA GLN A 83 -0.33 -9.10 8.85
C GLN A 83 -0.82 -7.96 9.76
N LEU A 84 -1.82 -7.22 9.29
CA LEU A 84 -2.59 -6.31 10.15
C LEU A 84 -3.71 -7.11 10.82
N GLN A 85 -3.76 -7.09 12.15
CA GLN A 85 -4.93 -7.51 12.90
C GLN A 85 -5.97 -6.38 12.83
N MET A 86 -6.97 -6.55 11.98
CA MET A 86 -8.03 -5.56 11.76
C MET A 86 -8.90 -5.44 13.01
N LYS A 87 -9.28 -4.21 13.35
CA LYS A 87 -10.21 -3.90 14.44
C LYS A 87 -11.29 -2.93 13.98
N PHE A 88 -12.34 -2.82 14.78
CA PHE A 88 -13.33 -1.75 14.70
C PHE A 88 -13.15 -0.84 15.91
N SER A 89 -12.42 0.26 15.74
CA SER A 89 -12.26 1.27 16.77
C SER A 89 -13.46 2.23 16.79
N LEU A 90 -14.10 2.38 17.95
CA LEU A 90 -15.19 3.34 18.18
C LEU A 90 -14.74 4.81 18.07
N LYS A 91 -13.44 5.09 18.18
CA LYS A 91 -12.90 6.45 17.96
C LYS A 91 -13.04 6.89 16.50
N ILE A 92 -12.85 5.95 15.58
CA ILE A 92 -12.98 6.19 14.13
C ILE A 92 -14.42 5.88 13.67
N PHE A 93 -15.17 5.09 14.45
CA PHE A 93 -16.57 4.72 14.29
C PHE A 93 -16.98 4.32 12.87
N THR A 94 -16.05 3.73 12.13
CA THR A 94 -16.26 3.27 10.77
C THR A 94 -15.45 2.02 10.52
N GLY A 95 -15.98 1.17 9.63
CA GLY A 95 -15.33 -0.07 9.23
C GLY A 95 -13.98 0.16 8.53
N ASN A 96 -13.23 -0.94 8.40
CA ASN A 96 -11.98 -0.97 7.66
C ASN A 96 -12.25 -0.60 6.19
N LYS A 97 -11.55 0.44 5.70
CA LYS A 97 -11.69 0.91 4.31
C LYS A 97 -10.40 0.69 3.54
N PHE A 98 -10.52 0.39 2.25
CA PHE A 98 -9.38 0.48 1.34
C PHE A 98 -9.14 1.94 0.99
N CYS A 99 -7.89 2.40 1.08
CA CYS A 99 -7.53 3.76 0.70
C CYS A 99 -6.37 3.76 -0.31
N LEU A 100 -6.56 4.49 -1.40
CA LEU A 100 -5.47 4.93 -2.27
C LEU A 100 -5.08 6.34 -1.84
N CYS A 101 -3.80 6.56 -1.55
CA CYS A 101 -3.33 7.89 -1.17
C CYS A 101 -2.05 8.24 -1.90
N ASN A 102 -1.94 9.52 -2.22
CA ASN A 102 -0.73 10.18 -2.68
C ASN A 102 -0.49 11.43 -1.83
N TYR A 103 0.69 11.57 -1.25
CA TYR A 103 1.02 12.79 -0.50
C TYR A 103 2.51 13.13 -0.59
N ALA A 104 2.79 14.43 -0.57
CA ALA A 104 4.13 14.98 -0.57
C ALA A 104 4.66 15.15 0.87
N THR A 105 5.94 14.87 1.09
CA THR A 105 6.64 15.12 2.39
C THR A 105 7.86 16.02 2.24
N ARG A 106 8.19 16.44 1.02
CA ARG A 106 9.38 17.26 0.72
C ARG A 106 9.01 18.37 -0.24
N GLU A 107 8.61 18.00 -1.45
CA GLU A 107 8.22 18.93 -2.51
C GLU A 107 6.86 18.56 -3.06
N VAL A 108 6.03 19.58 -3.32
CA VAL A 108 4.70 19.46 -3.92
C VAL A 108 4.80 19.36 -5.45
N GLY A 109 3.70 18.98 -6.12
CA GLY A 109 3.64 18.86 -7.60
C GLY A 109 3.87 17.44 -8.14
N GLY A 110 4.27 16.49 -7.29
CA GLY A 110 4.32 15.08 -7.66
C GLY A 110 2.92 14.46 -7.75
N TYR A 111 2.64 13.73 -8.83
CA TYR A 111 1.38 13.01 -9.04
C TYR A 111 1.57 11.49 -8.95
N VAL A 112 0.49 10.73 -9.10
CA VAL A 112 0.53 9.29 -9.34
C VAL A 112 -0.67 8.90 -10.18
N ASP A 113 -0.42 8.13 -11.23
CA ASP A 113 -1.49 7.59 -12.05
C ASP A 113 -1.93 6.23 -11.50
N PHE A 114 -3.22 6.12 -11.14
CA PHE A 114 -3.86 4.87 -10.75
C PHE A 114 -4.79 4.40 -11.88
N ASP A 115 -4.35 3.41 -12.67
CA ASP A 115 -5.16 2.95 -13.82
C ASP A 115 -6.51 2.34 -13.43
N TRP A 116 -6.54 1.51 -12.39
CA TRP A 116 -7.76 0.84 -11.95
C TRP A 116 -7.66 0.33 -10.52
N PHE A 117 -8.82 0.20 -9.89
CA PHE A 117 -9.00 -0.45 -8.60
C PHE A 117 -10.05 -1.56 -8.75
N ARG A 118 -9.70 -2.78 -8.33
CA ARG A 118 -10.59 -3.95 -8.40
C ARG A 118 -10.68 -4.62 -7.05
N VAL A 119 -11.91 -4.90 -6.64
CA VAL A 119 -12.26 -5.69 -5.45
C VAL A 119 -12.88 -7.00 -5.95
N LYS A 120 -12.63 -8.09 -5.23
CA LYS A 120 -13.26 -9.39 -5.41
C LYS A 120 -13.82 -9.83 -4.06
#